data_AF-A0A2R7LXB5-F1
#
_entry.id   AF-A0A2R7LXB5-F1
#
_cell.length_a   1.000
_cell.length_b   1.000
_cell.length_c   1.000
_cell.angle_alpha   90.00
_cell.angle_beta   90.00
_cell.angle_gamma   90.00
#
_symmetry.space_group_name_H-M   'P 1'
#
loop_
_entity.id
_entity.type
_entity.pdbx_description
1 polymer ?
#
loop_
_entity_poly.entity_id
_entity_poly.type
_entity_poly.pdbx_seq_one_letter_code
_entity_poly.pdbx_strand_id
1 'polypeptide(L)'
;MIQNLFPVGLQNQPIVNAKLPERNIRGVLSISSGYITFETSGFNAMNVVISSPNGNPRITIEGSGDGKFWSPIQPISLSSVPSNLSAATGTLAFVNTNGVGFYQVAKPAQFIRISQGSTSNNSYTTVNVIL
;
A
#
# COMPACT_ATOMS: atom_id res chain seq x y z
N MET A 1 -15.48 -64.68 -13.03
CA MET A 1 -14.47 -64.01 -12.18
C MET A 1 -14.51 -62.53 -12.55
N ILE A 2 -15.09 -61.70 -11.68
CA ILE A 2 -15.37 -60.27 -11.95
C ILE A 2 -14.18 -59.47 -11.40
N GLN A 3 -13.47 -58.72 -12.25
CA GLN A 3 -12.48 -57.75 -11.80
C GLN A 3 -13.10 -56.35 -11.83
N ASN A 4 -13.42 -55.86 -10.64
CA ASN A 4 -13.64 -54.44 -10.37
C ASN A 4 -12.30 -53.71 -10.50
N LEU A 5 -12.16 -52.85 -11.52
CA LEU A 5 -11.16 -51.79 -11.52
C LEU A 5 -11.87 -50.44 -11.74
N PHE A 6 -12.23 -49.77 -10.65
CA PHE A 6 -12.44 -48.33 -10.69
C PHE A 6 -11.07 -47.66 -10.48
N PRO A 7 -10.62 -46.73 -11.33
CA PRO A 7 -9.45 -45.93 -11.01
C PRO A 7 -9.82 -44.95 -9.89
N VAL A 8 -9.24 -45.19 -8.71
CA VAL A 8 -9.17 -44.23 -7.61
C VAL A 8 -8.18 -43.13 -7.99
N GLY A 9 -8.65 -41.88 -8.08
CA GLY A 9 -7.77 -40.74 -8.17
C GLY A 9 -8.30 -39.54 -8.95
N LEU A 10 -9.48 -39.01 -8.60
CA LEU A 10 -9.67 -37.57 -8.75
C LEU A 10 -8.81 -36.90 -7.68
N GLN A 11 -7.53 -36.71 -8.01
CA GLN A 11 -6.62 -35.90 -7.23
C GLN A 11 -7.21 -34.50 -7.18
N ASN A 12 -7.78 -34.13 -6.04
CA ASN A 12 -8.11 -32.75 -5.70
C ASN A 12 -6.81 -31.94 -5.85
N GLN A 13 -6.56 -31.40 -7.03
CA GLN A 13 -5.54 -30.39 -7.17
C GLN A 13 -5.99 -29.22 -6.29
N PRO A 14 -5.16 -28.75 -5.34
CA PRO A 14 -5.47 -27.51 -4.65
C PRO A 14 -5.68 -26.46 -5.73
N ILE A 15 -6.86 -25.82 -5.70
CA ILE A 15 -7.23 -24.77 -6.65
C ILE A 15 -6.09 -23.75 -6.63
N VAL A 16 -5.32 -23.73 -7.73
CA VAL A 16 -4.16 -22.88 -7.90
C VAL A 16 -4.63 -21.45 -7.82
N ASN A 17 -4.17 -20.76 -6.77
CA ASN A 17 -4.21 -19.31 -6.55
C ASN A 17 -5.23 -18.57 -7.43
N ALA A 18 -6.45 -18.40 -6.90
CA ALA A 18 -7.32 -17.36 -7.41
C ALA A 18 -6.54 -16.04 -7.29
N LYS A 19 -6.02 -15.56 -8.42
CA LYS A 19 -5.40 -14.24 -8.54
C LYS A 19 -6.43 -13.26 -8.02
N LEU A 20 -6.20 -12.71 -6.82
CA LEU A 20 -7.12 -11.73 -6.26
C LEU A 20 -7.28 -10.60 -7.28
N PRO A 21 -8.51 -10.13 -7.51
CA PRO A 21 -8.74 -9.04 -8.45
C PRO A 21 -7.95 -7.83 -7.98
N GLU A 22 -7.25 -7.19 -8.92
CA GLU A 22 -6.56 -5.93 -8.66
C GLU A 22 -7.55 -4.92 -8.11
N ARG A 23 -7.22 -4.29 -6.97
CA ARG A 23 -8.09 -3.29 -6.34
C ARG A 23 -7.44 -1.92 -6.41
N ASN A 24 -8.04 -1.02 -7.19
CA ASN A 24 -7.65 0.38 -7.26
C ASN A 24 -8.50 1.22 -6.30
N ILE A 25 -7.87 1.90 -5.34
CA ILE A 25 -8.54 2.75 -4.35
C ILE A 25 -7.92 4.14 -4.41
N ARG A 26 -8.76 5.16 -4.55
CA ARG A 26 -8.32 6.57 -4.55
C ARG A 26 -8.90 7.30 -3.35
N GLY A 27 -8.08 8.10 -2.70
CA GLY A 27 -8.49 8.97 -1.61
C GLY A 27 -7.74 10.30 -1.64
N VAL A 28 -8.27 11.28 -0.93
CA VAL A 28 -7.70 12.61 -0.79
C VAL A 28 -7.43 12.85 0.69
N LEU A 29 -6.19 13.23 1.01
CA LEU A 29 -5.78 13.71 2.31
C LEU A 29 -5.76 15.24 2.29
N SER A 30 -6.27 15.81 3.38
CA SER A 30 -6.16 17.22 3.75
C SER A 30 -5.57 17.32 5.15
N ILE A 31 -5.16 18.53 5.54
CA ILE A 31 -4.69 18.81 6.90
C ILE A 31 -5.74 18.42 7.97
N SER A 32 -7.04 18.47 7.62
CA SER A 32 -8.15 18.13 8.51
C SER A 32 -8.52 16.65 8.55
N SER A 33 -8.17 15.85 7.53
CA SER A 33 -8.57 14.44 7.43
C SER A 33 -7.53 13.47 7.98
N GLY A 34 -6.28 13.89 8.19
CA GLY A 34 -5.26 13.19 8.96
C GLY A 34 -4.70 11.92 8.30
N TYR A 35 -5.56 10.98 7.89
CA TYR A 35 -5.19 9.69 7.34
C TYR A 35 -6.30 8.97 6.55
N ILE A 36 -5.91 8.02 5.70
CA ILE A 36 -6.78 7.02 5.08
C ILE A 36 -6.28 5.63 5.49
N THR A 37 -7.20 4.75 5.88
CA THR A 37 -6.89 3.36 6.22
C THR A 37 -7.44 2.42 5.15
N PHE A 38 -6.64 1.41 4.81
CA PHE A 38 -6.93 0.37 3.84
C PHE A 38 -6.84 -0.99 4.52
N GLU A 39 -7.83 -1.86 4.30
CA GLU A 39 -7.71 -3.28 4.60
C GLU A 39 -7.09 -3.99 3.39
N THR A 40 -6.01 -4.71 3.62
CA THR A 40 -5.13 -5.28 2.59
C THR A 40 -4.95 -6.80 2.76
N SER A 41 -5.78 -7.43 3.60
CA SER A 41 -5.82 -8.89 3.78
C SER A 41 -5.86 -9.62 2.44
N GLY A 42 -4.93 -10.56 2.25
CA GLY A 42 -4.82 -11.37 1.04
C GLY A 42 -3.86 -10.83 -0.03
N PHE A 43 -3.42 -9.58 0.06
CA PHE A 43 -2.49 -9.00 -0.89
C PHE A 43 -1.03 -9.10 -0.42
N ASN A 44 -0.10 -9.32 -1.35
CA ASN A 44 1.33 -9.50 -1.04
C ASN A 44 2.15 -8.21 -1.11
N ALA A 45 1.65 -7.21 -1.84
CA ALA A 45 2.26 -5.91 -1.99
C ALA A 45 1.18 -4.87 -2.24
N MET A 46 1.53 -3.61 -2.02
CA MET A 46 0.68 -2.47 -2.33
C MET A 46 1.50 -1.43 -3.08
N ASN A 47 1.06 -1.04 -4.28
CA ASN A 47 1.63 0.10 -4.98
C ASN A 47 0.86 1.36 -4.59
N VAL A 48 1.58 2.41 -4.25
CA VAL A 48 1.03 3.68 -3.80
C VAL A 48 1.56 4.78 -4.69
N VAL A 49 0.63 5.54 -5.28
CA VAL A 49 0.92 6.75 -6.03
C VAL A 49 0.44 7.93 -5.20
N ILE A 50 1.34 8.87 -4.94
CA ILE A 50 1.07 10.05 -4.12
C ILE A 50 1.29 11.28 -4.99
N SER A 51 0.32 12.17 -5.04
CA SER A 51 0.40 13.40 -5.81
C SER A 51 -0.05 14.58 -4.97
N SER A 52 0.73 15.65 -4.93
CA SER A 52 0.32 16.91 -4.33
C SER A 52 0.57 18.06 -5.30
N PRO A 53 -0.48 18.78 -5.73
CA PRO A 53 -0.35 19.85 -6.71
C PRO A 53 0.28 21.12 -6.15
N ASN A 54 0.31 21.29 -4.82
CA ASN A 54 0.85 22.48 -4.17
C ASN A 54 1.61 22.04 -2.92
N GLY A 55 2.93 22.19 -2.86
CA GLY A 55 3.73 21.96 -1.66
C GLY A 55 4.33 20.55 -1.51
N ASN A 56 4.98 20.35 -0.36
CA ASN A 56 5.80 19.16 -0.05
C ASN A 56 5.23 18.46 1.18
N PRO A 57 4.09 17.73 1.07
CA PRO A 57 3.51 17.06 2.21
C PRO A 57 4.44 15.97 2.75
N ARG A 58 4.61 15.95 4.07
CA ARG A 58 5.27 14.85 4.77
C ARG A 58 4.29 13.69 4.85
N ILE A 59 4.54 12.61 4.14
CA ILE A 59 3.67 11.43 4.17
C ILE A 59 4.26 10.37 5.10
N THR A 60 3.40 9.75 5.90
CA THR A 60 3.76 8.58 6.70
C THR A 60 2.92 7.39 6.25
N ILE A 61 3.54 6.22 6.11
CA ILE A 61 2.85 4.97 5.83
C ILE A 61 3.08 4.06 7.02
N GLU A 62 1.99 3.56 7.60
CA GLU A 62 2.03 2.74 8.81
C GLU A 62 1.23 1.46 8.60
N GLY A 63 1.69 0.38 9.21
CA GLY A 63 1.02 -0.91 9.20
C GLY A 63 0.49 -1.29 10.57
N SER A 64 -0.61 -2.02 10.57
CA SER A 64 -1.18 -2.64 11.76
C SER A 64 -1.72 -4.03 11.44
N GLY A 65 -1.45 -5.00 12.31
CA GLY A 65 -2.07 -6.32 12.25
C GLY A 65 -3.47 -6.36 12.87
N ASP A 66 -3.83 -5.39 13.71
CA ASP A 66 -5.05 -5.40 14.51
C ASP A 66 -5.89 -4.11 14.40
N GLY A 67 -5.41 -3.13 13.64
CA GLY A 67 -6.03 -1.82 13.45
C GLY A 67 -5.84 -0.87 14.64
N LYS A 68 -5.10 -1.27 15.68
CA LYS A 68 -4.94 -0.51 16.93
C LYS A 68 -3.51 -0.01 17.10
N PHE A 69 -2.53 -0.88 16.90
CA PHE A 69 -1.12 -0.53 17.02
C PHE A 69 -0.52 -0.28 15.64
N TRP A 70 -0.02 0.93 15.44
CA TRP A 70 0.50 1.40 14.17
C TRP A 70 2.02 1.51 14.25
N SER A 71 2.70 0.87 13.30
CA SER A 71 4.16 0.95 13.18
C SER A 71 4.53 1.47 11.79
N PRO A 72 5.52 2.38 11.68
CA PRO A 72 5.96 2.87 10.38
C PRO A 72 6.43 1.73 9.49
N ILE A 73 6.04 1.75 8.22
CA ILE A 73 6.57 0.86 7.19
C ILE A 73 7.43 1.67 6.24
N GLN A 74 8.61 1.16 5.92
CA GLN A 74 9.47 1.77 4.91
C GLN A 74 8.99 1.39 3.50
N PRO A 75 8.55 2.35 2.67
CA PRO A 75 8.20 2.07 1.29
C PRO A 75 9.46 2.05 0.42
N ILE A 76 9.42 1.29 -0.67
CA ILE A 76 10.45 1.27 -1.70
C ILE A 76 10.02 2.30 -2.76
N SER A 77 10.84 3.32 -3.02
CA SER A 77 10.57 4.24 -4.13
C SER A 77 10.78 3.53 -5.46
N LEU A 78 9.83 3.71 -6.38
CA LEU A 78 9.88 3.21 -7.75
C LEU A 78 10.29 4.29 -8.77
N SER A 79 10.51 5.54 -8.33
CA SER A 79 10.97 6.61 -9.21
C SER A 79 12.47 6.51 -9.49
N SER A 80 12.86 6.72 -10.76
CA SER A 80 14.27 6.83 -11.17
C SER A 80 14.98 8.08 -10.63
N VAL A 81 14.23 9.04 -10.08
CA VAL A 81 14.76 10.24 -9.44
C VAL A 81 15.00 9.94 -7.95
N PRO A 82 16.24 10.07 -7.44
CA PRO A 82 16.53 9.86 -6.03
C PRO A 82 15.92 11.01 -5.22
N SER A 83 14.71 10.83 -4.70
CA SER A 83 14.15 11.74 -3.70
C SER A 83 14.79 11.42 -2.36
N ASN A 84 15.93 12.03 -2.06
CA ASN A 84 16.51 12.29 -0.74
C ASN A 84 16.01 11.35 0.37
N LEU A 85 16.33 10.05 0.25
CA LEU A 85 16.00 9.04 1.24
C LEU A 85 16.92 9.23 2.45
N SER A 86 16.54 10.04 3.44
CA SER A 86 17.12 9.85 4.78
C SER A 86 16.50 8.57 5.35
N ALA A 87 17.25 7.48 5.20
CA ALA A 87 17.00 6.21 5.84
C ALA A 87 16.74 6.38 7.35
N ALA A 88 15.71 5.69 7.87
CA ALA A 88 15.59 5.15 9.24
C ALA A 88 14.22 5.32 9.94
N THR A 89 13.25 6.10 9.44
CA THR A 89 12.08 6.48 10.29
C THR A 89 10.69 6.16 9.73
N GLY A 90 10.55 5.42 8.63
CA GLY A 90 9.24 5.06 8.03
C GLY A 90 8.36 6.26 7.65
N THR A 91 8.99 7.44 7.56
CA THR A 91 8.41 8.65 7.01
C THR A 91 8.92 8.80 5.60
N LEU A 92 8.02 8.94 4.62
CA LEU A 92 8.42 9.27 3.27
C LEU A 92 9.01 10.69 3.27
N ALA A 93 10.28 10.80 2.84
CA ALA A 93 10.86 12.08 2.54
C ALA A 93 10.00 12.78 1.49
N PHE A 94 9.59 14.00 1.81
CA PHE A 94 8.88 14.99 1.02
C PHE A 94 8.59 14.56 -0.43
N VAL A 95 7.32 14.37 -0.78
CA VAL A 95 6.93 14.34 -2.20
C VAL A 95 7.43 15.64 -2.79
N ASN A 96 8.44 15.57 -3.67
CA ASN A 96 9.10 16.75 -4.22
C ASN A 96 8.04 17.63 -4.90
N THR A 97 8.22 18.93 -4.76
CA THR A 97 7.29 20.01 -5.10
C THR A 97 6.66 19.78 -6.46
N ASN A 98 5.31 19.71 -6.51
CA ASN A 98 4.50 19.44 -7.71
C ASN A 98 4.73 18.06 -8.36
N GLY A 99 5.29 17.10 -7.61
CA GLY A 99 5.66 15.78 -8.10
C GLY A 99 4.62 14.69 -7.81
N VAL A 100 4.64 13.67 -8.66
CA VAL A 100 3.97 12.38 -8.41
C VAL A 100 5.03 11.40 -7.92
N GLY A 101 4.86 10.88 -6.72
CA GLY A 101 5.70 9.83 -6.14
C GLY A 101 5.08 8.45 -6.36
N PHE A 102 5.92 7.47 -6.71
CA PHE A 102 5.52 6.08 -6.89
C PHE A 102 6.26 5.22 -5.88
N TYR A 103 5.53 4.45 -5.09
CA TYR A 103 6.08 3.65 -4.00
C TYR A 103 5.49 2.24 -4.03
N GLN A 104 6.29 1.27 -3.58
CA GLN A 104 5.84 -0.08 -3.27
C GLN A 104 6.00 -0.33 -1.78
N VAL A 105 4.98 -0.94 -1.17
CA VAL A 105 4.99 -1.38 0.22
C VAL A 105 4.98 -2.90 0.22
N ALA A 106 6.09 -3.50 0.68
CA ALA A 106 6.26 -4.97 0.72
C ALA A 106 5.45 -5.57 1.88
N LYS A 107 4.74 -6.68 1.60
CA LYS A 107 3.86 -7.41 2.53
C LYS A 107 2.99 -6.47 3.37
N PRO A 108 1.84 -6.01 2.83
CA PRO A 108 1.00 -5.09 3.56
C PRO A 108 0.51 -5.78 4.84
N ALA A 109 0.75 -5.15 6.00
CA ALA A 109 0.05 -5.51 7.22
C ALA A 109 -1.46 -5.45 6.96
N GLN A 110 -2.27 -6.26 7.66
CA GLN A 110 -3.73 -6.37 7.46
C GLN A 110 -4.40 -5.00 7.26
N PHE A 111 -3.97 -4.01 8.03
CA PHE A 111 -4.35 -2.62 7.83
C PHE A 111 -3.12 -1.78 7.47
N ILE A 112 -3.27 -0.94 6.47
CA ILE A 112 -2.31 0.11 6.13
C ILE A 112 -2.98 1.46 6.30
N ARG A 113 -2.27 2.39 6.94
CA ARG A 113 -2.70 3.78 7.07
C ARG A 113 -1.70 4.67 6.35
N ILE A 114 -2.22 5.60 5.54
CA ILE A 114 -1.43 6.65 4.89
C ILE A 114 -1.88 7.98 5.46
N SER A 115 -0.95 8.73 6.05
CA SER A 115 -1.23 9.99 6.73
C SER A 115 -0.41 11.14 6.16
N GLN A 116 -0.99 12.34 6.19
CA GLN A 116 -0.32 13.58 5.83
C GLN A 116 0.01 14.35 7.10
N GLY A 117 1.30 14.62 7.33
CA GLY A 117 1.75 15.52 8.37
C GLY A 117 1.42 16.98 8.03
N SER A 118 1.31 17.81 9.06
CA SER A 118 0.97 19.24 8.91
C SER A 118 1.95 19.95 7.98
N THR A 119 1.42 20.56 6.91
CA THR A 119 2.14 21.52 6.07
C THR A 119 1.62 22.92 6.35
N SER A 120 2.48 23.94 6.24
CA SER A 120 2.08 25.36 6.37
C SER A 120 1.04 25.80 5.33
N ASN A 121 0.85 25.01 4.28
CA ASN A 121 -0.02 25.31 3.15
C ASN A 121 -1.16 24.29 3.13
N ASN A 122 -2.38 24.73 2.79
CA ASN A 122 -3.60 23.91 2.56
C ASN A 122 -3.44 22.99 1.34
N SER A 123 -2.46 22.11 1.40
CA SER A 123 -2.09 21.18 0.36
C SER A 123 -2.94 19.93 0.47
N TYR A 124 -3.71 19.65 -0.58
CA TYR A 124 -4.35 18.36 -0.74
C TYR A 124 -3.33 17.35 -1.28
N THR A 125 -3.37 16.13 -0.76
CA THR A 125 -2.58 15.01 -1.30
C THR A 125 -3.54 13.96 -1.82
N THR A 126 -3.45 13.66 -3.10
CA THR A 126 -4.15 12.50 -3.68
C THR A 126 -3.31 11.26 -3.45
N VAL A 127 -3.95 10.21 -2.97
CA VAL A 127 -3.36 8.89 -2.76
C VAL A 127 -4.13 7.89 -3.61
N ASN A 128 -3.42 7.18 -4.47
CA ASN A 128 -3.96 6.12 -5.31
C ASN A 128 -3.23 4.82 -4.98
N VAL A 129 -3.99 3.82 -4.54
CA VAL A 129 -3.51 2.54 -4.05
C VAL A 129 -3.93 1.44 -5.02
N ILE A 130 -2.99 0.57 -5.37
CA ILE A 130 -3.21 -0.61 -6.20
C ILE A 130 -2.76 -1.82 -5.38
N LEU A 131 -3.71 -2.72 -5.10
CA LEU A 131 -3.53 -3.97 -4.34
C LEU A 131 -3.64 -5.16 -5.28
#